data_AF-G0SFC2-F1
#
_entry.id   AF-G0SFC2-F1
#
_cell.length_a   1.000
_cell.length_b   1.000
_cell.length_c   1.000
_cell.angle_alpha   90.00
_cell.angle_beta   90.00
_cell.angle_gamma   90.00
#
_symmetry.space_group_name_H-M   'P 1'
#
loop_
_entity.id
_entity.type
_entity.pdbx_description
1 polymer ?
#
loop_
_entity_poly.entity_id
_entity_poly.type
_entity_poly.pdbx_seq_one_letter_code
_entity_poly.pdbx_strand_id
1 'polypeptide(L)'
;MLLSNLILVLSIIFLPASGSLFKEGSTCIVTPISASPQALVRRSIDTVPSTGRDVDPDQSTGLWDVIDPYKSPAPGTPGALTHFPHPEPGRAHFHARRGLSPFEREVEPLTTRQTPAPVDDTPQILEAFKQCGQDGTIIFREGTYHIRQVMDTTDLRNCSIEIHGTWVWSADNIPYWRQRSFSVTYANRQTAWRLGGRDVSLRGFGKALFDGNGQVWIDLARGQANMDGRPISLTIWKGTNVLIDGIRWQMAQFWHTFVAHSQNVTMTNLEMHTYSKSSQSSVNTDGTNTWNSRDIYIANWTVTSGDDCIAVKGNSTNVHVRNVTCYESGAMVIGSIGSNSWQPDYVENVVFEDIKLNHSSNAAWIKTYPGTGYVRNVTFRNIEFSDVNQPIYVTACIYSYRGCDNSRIPITDIRWENITGTSRYNVAAAMRCSSQAPCDRFSFSNINIRPKNGETAKVLCTNIRNQATMGLTCTGSMPESHPQQLNGNV
;
A
#
# COMPACT_ATOMS: atom_id res chain seq x y z
N MET A 1 5.83 27.38 73.14
CA MET A 1 5.40 28.01 71.87
C MET A 1 6.61 28.11 70.96
N LEU A 2 6.51 27.52 69.76
CA LEU A 2 7.04 27.95 68.44
C LEU A 2 8.50 28.47 68.36
N LEU A 3 9.35 28.12 67.40
CA LEU A 3 9.25 27.31 66.19
C LEU A 3 10.69 27.04 65.70
N SER A 4 10.97 25.81 65.29
CA SER A 4 12.20 25.43 64.61
C SER A 4 12.16 25.93 63.16
N ASN A 5 13.15 26.73 62.73
CA ASN A 5 13.35 27.05 61.31
C ASN A 5 14.21 25.97 60.65
N LEU A 6 13.53 24.97 60.09
CA LEU A 6 14.10 23.95 59.22
C LEU A 6 14.31 24.57 57.84
N ILE A 7 15.56 24.64 57.39
CA ILE A 7 15.93 24.96 56.01
C ILE A 7 15.44 23.81 55.13
N LEU A 8 14.35 24.03 54.42
CA LEU A 8 13.84 23.13 53.38
C LEU A 8 14.68 23.37 52.11
N VAL A 9 15.80 22.66 51.98
CA VAL A 9 16.46 22.49 50.68
C VAL A 9 15.51 21.64 49.84
N LEU A 10 14.74 22.29 48.98
CA LEU A 10 13.98 21.62 47.92
C LEU A 10 14.99 21.07 46.92
N SER A 11 15.53 19.89 47.20
CA SER A 11 16.15 19.06 46.17
C SER A 11 15.05 18.72 45.18
N ILE A 12 14.96 19.49 44.10
CA ILE A 12 14.27 19.08 42.88
C ILE A 12 15.07 17.88 42.38
N ILE A 13 14.70 16.70 42.86
CA ILE A 13 15.06 15.44 42.23
C ILE A 13 14.34 15.48 40.89
N PHE A 14 15.04 15.94 39.85
CA PHE A 14 14.74 15.51 38.50
C PHE A 14 14.87 13.99 38.50
N LEU A 15 13.76 13.30 38.73
CA LEU A 15 13.60 11.94 38.24
C LEU A 15 13.77 12.05 36.72
N PRO A 16 14.75 11.38 36.11
CA PRO A 16 14.90 11.42 34.66
C PRO A 16 13.59 10.87 34.09
N ALA A 17 12.91 11.68 33.28
CA ALA A 17 11.83 11.19 32.45
C ALA A 17 12.33 9.94 31.72
N SER A 18 11.59 8.85 31.89
CA SER A 18 11.73 7.55 31.23
C SER A 18 12.46 7.66 29.88
N GLY A 19 13.71 7.18 29.83
CA GLY A 19 14.71 7.48 28.79
C GLY A 19 14.46 6.95 27.37
N SER A 20 13.21 6.71 26.96
CA SER A 20 12.82 6.31 25.60
C SER A 20 12.10 7.43 24.81
N LEU A 21 11.61 8.49 25.48
CA LEU A 21 11.04 9.68 24.84
C LEU A 21 11.61 10.93 25.52
N PHE A 22 12.24 11.79 24.73
CA PHE A 22 12.78 13.08 25.16
C PHE A 22 12.14 14.18 24.33
N LYS A 23 11.68 15.26 24.96
CA LYS A 23 11.09 16.41 24.28
C LYS A 23 11.92 17.66 24.54
N GLU A 24 12.26 18.37 23.47
CA GLU A 24 12.95 19.66 23.48
C GLU A 24 12.21 20.62 22.54
N GLY A 25 11.58 21.65 23.11
CA GLY A 25 10.70 22.55 22.35
C GLY A 25 9.55 21.79 21.67
N SER A 26 9.43 21.92 20.36
CA SER A 26 8.45 21.22 19.51
C SER A 26 9.00 19.91 18.92
N THR A 27 10.18 19.46 19.36
CA THR A 27 10.81 18.23 18.87
C THR A 27 10.72 17.11 19.89
N CYS A 28 10.20 15.96 19.48
CA CYS A 28 10.18 14.72 20.23
C CYS A 28 11.22 13.77 19.65
N ILE A 29 12.15 13.29 20.48
CA ILE A 29 13.16 12.29 20.12
C ILE A 29 12.81 11.00 20.83
N VAL A 30 12.57 9.95 20.05
CA VAL A 30 12.19 8.63 20.54
C VAL A 30 13.35 7.67 20.34
N THR A 31 13.69 6.90 21.36
CA THR A 31 14.69 5.81 21.34
C THR A 31 13.95 4.52 21.69
N PRO A 32 14.22 3.38 21.01
CA PRO A 32 13.51 2.15 21.33
C PRO A 32 13.84 1.69 22.75
N ILE A 33 12.85 1.13 23.46
CA ILE A 33 13.00 0.67 24.85
C ILE A 33 14.07 -0.42 24.95
N SER A 34 14.20 -1.26 23.92
CA SER A 34 15.24 -2.29 23.81
C SER A 34 16.67 -1.74 23.87
N ALA A 35 16.86 -0.47 23.51
CA ALA A 35 18.15 0.24 23.53
C ALA A 35 18.33 1.16 24.75
N SER A 36 17.33 1.27 25.64
CA SER A 36 17.41 2.12 26.83
C SER A 36 18.15 1.42 27.99
N PRO A 37 19.09 2.09 28.69
CA PRO A 37 19.80 1.54 29.85
C PRO A 37 18.90 1.11 31.03
N GLN A 38 17.61 1.47 31.01
CA GLN A 38 16.61 1.17 32.05
C GLN A 38 15.44 0.33 31.50
N ALA A 39 15.73 -0.76 30.80
CA ALA A 39 14.75 -1.71 30.23
C ALA A 39 13.95 -2.51 31.31
N LEU A 40 13.32 -1.82 32.26
CA LEU A 40 12.61 -2.36 33.41
C LEU A 40 11.23 -1.71 33.60
N VAL A 41 10.43 -1.58 32.54
CA VAL A 41 8.97 -1.62 32.69
C VAL A 41 8.40 -2.41 31.53
N ARG A 42 8.11 -3.69 31.79
CA ARG A 42 7.49 -4.63 30.85
C ARG A 42 5.97 -4.58 31.08
N ARG A 43 5.19 -4.19 30.07
CA ARG A 43 3.72 -4.31 30.15
C ARG A 43 3.28 -5.51 29.31
N SER A 44 2.49 -6.40 29.92
CA SER A 44 1.78 -7.43 29.16
C SER A 44 0.65 -6.79 28.36
N ILE A 45 0.52 -7.21 27.09
CA ILE A 45 -0.60 -6.86 26.19
C ILE A 45 -1.96 -7.29 26.76
N ASP A 46 -1.98 -8.20 27.74
CA ASP A 46 -3.20 -8.77 28.30
C ASP A 46 -4.06 -7.78 29.12
N THR A 47 -3.64 -6.51 29.23
CA THR A 47 -4.27 -5.52 30.12
C THR A 47 -4.98 -4.37 29.42
N VAL A 48 -5.09 -4.35 28.09
CA VAL A 48 -5.88 -3.32 27.38
C VAL A 48 -7.36 -3.75 27.30
N PRO A 49 -8.30 -3.03 27.97
CA PRO A 49 -9.71 -3.42 28.01
C PRO A 49 -10.34 -3.56 26.62
N SER A 50 -11.31 -4.47 26.49
CA SER A 50 -12.11 -4.69 25.29
C SER A 50 -13.11 -3.56 25.04
N THR A 51 -12.64 -2.36 24.70
CA THR A 51 -13.48 -1.38 24.01
C THR A 51 -13.66 -1.83 22.55
N GLY A 52 -14.89 -1.71 22.04
CA GLY A 52 -15.32 -2.24 20.75
C GLY A 52 -14.47 -1.75 19.57
N ARG A 53 -14.59 -2.44 18.43
CA ARG A 53 -13.93 -2.06 17.17
C ARG A 53 -14.33 -0.62 16.80
N ASP A 54 -13.34 0.24 16.57
CA ASP A 54 -13.56 1.55 15.97
C ASP A 54 -14.05 1.34 14.53
N VAL A 55 -15.33 1.64 14.32
CA VAL A 55 -15.97 1.62 13.01
C VAL A 55 -15.66 2.94 12.33
N ASP A 56 -15.25 2.87 11.06
CA ASP A 56 -15.18 4.03 10.19
C ASP A 56 -16.54 4.76 10.19
N PRO A 57 -16.64 6.01 10.67
CA PRO A 57 -17.92 6.71 10.82
C PRO A 57 -18.57 7.07 9.48
N ASP A 58 -17.87 6.91 8.35
CA ASP A 58 -18.37 7.23 7.01
C ASP A 58 -19.32 6.16 6.41
N GLN A 59 -19.79 5.20 7.23
CA GLN A 59 -20.84 4.26 6.81
C GLN A 59 -22.20 4.92 6.52
N SER A 60 -22.40 6.19 6.90
CA SER A 60 -23.73 6.83 6.89
C SER A 60 -23.96 7.87 5.78
N THR A 61 -22.95 8.29 5.02
CA THR A 61 -23.13 9.22 3.90
C THR A 61 -22.20 8.86 2.76
N GLY A 62 -22.64 7.98 1.86
CA GLY A 62 -21.96 7.64 0.61
C GLY A 62 -21.82 8.79 -0.41
N LEU A 63 -21.83 10.03 0.07
CA LEU A 63 -21.67 11.28 -0.65
C LEU A 63 -20.42 11.95 -0.09
N TRP A 64 -19.26 11.59 -0.65
CA TRP A 64 -18.21 12.59 -0.78
C TRP A 64 -18.79 13.62 -1.73
N ASP A 65 -19.15 14.78 -1.19
CA ASP A 65 -19.72 15.89 -1.94
C ASP A 65 -18.96 16.06 -3.26
N VAL A 66 -19.59 15.62 -4.34
CA VAL A 66 -19.19 15.94 -5.72
C VAL A 66 -19.59 17.39 -5.95
N ILE A 67 -19.03 18.29 -5.16
CA ILE A 67 -18.96 19.69 -5.55
C ILE A 67 -17.92 19.69 -6.66
N ASP A 68 -18.38 19.79 -7.90
CA ASP A 68 -17.59 20.18 -9.06
C ASP A 68 -16.96 21.55 -8.77
N PRO A 69 -15.67 21.64 -8.39
CA PRO A 69 -15.01 22.92 -8.12
C PRO A 69 -14.46 23.53 -9.42
N TYR A 70 -14.72 22.92 -10.58
CA TYR A 70 -14.16 23.30 -11.88
C TYR A 70 -15.23 23.85 -12.82
N LYS A 71 -15.80 24.98 -12.41
CA LYS A 71 -15.72 26.13 -13.31
C LYS A 71 -14.23 26.29 -13.66
N SER A 72 -13.88 25.95 -14.90
CA SER A 72 -12.53 25.79 -15.41
C SER A 72 -11.51 26.78 -14.83
N PRO A 73 -10.38 26.33 -14.27
CA PRO A 73 -9.20 27.18 -14.15
C PRO A 73 -8.60 27.30 -15.55
N ALA A 74 -8.26 28.52 -15.94
CA ALA A 74 -7.55 28.79 -17.19
C ALA A 74 -6.25 27.96 -17.28
N PRO A 75 -5.83 27.53 -18.47
CA PRO A 75 -4.59 26.79 -18.66
C PRO A 75 -3.39 27.66 -18.22
N GLY A 76 -2.61 27.20 -17.23
CA GLY A 76 -1.36 27.89 -16.88
C GLY A 76 -0.83 27.87 -15.44
N THR A 77 -1.38 27.12 -14.49
CA THR A 77 -0.78 27.02 -13.13
C THR A 77 -0.01 25.71 -12.93
N PRO A 78 1.34 25.74 -12.84
CA PRO A 78 2.15 24.61 -12.39
C PRO A 78 1.89 24.37 -10.89
N GLY A 79 1.31 23.20 -10.55
CA GLY A 79 1.24 22.73 -9.17
C GLY A 79 2.65 22.43 -8.65
N ALA A 80 3.00 23.01 -7.51
CA ALA A 80 4.37 23.19 -7.03
C ALA A 80 5.15 21.87 -6.83
N LEU A 81 6.20 21.70 -7.62
CA LEU A 81 7.22 20.63 -7.51
C LEU A 81 8.60 21.17 -7.08
N THR A 82 8.68 22.36 -6.44
CA THR A 82 9.97 23.08 -6.27
C THR A 82 10.46 23.25 -4.82
N HIS A 83 10.12 22.36 -3.87
CA HIS A 83 10.58 22.55 -2.48
C HIS A 83 11.31 21.40 -1.78
N PHE A 84 11.71 20.34 -2.48
CA PHE A 84 12.59 19.34 -1.87
C PHE A 84 13.79 19.02 -2.78
N PRO A 85 15.03 19.36 -2.39
CA PRO A 85 16.22 19.01 -3.15
C PRO A 85 16.44 17.49 -3.12
N HIS A 86 16.69 16.91 -4.30
CA HIS A 86 16.99 15.49 -4.48
C HIS A 86 18.42 15.15 -4.02
N PRO A 87 18.64 14.12 -3.19
CA PRO A 87 19.97 13.55 -2.97
C PRO A 87 20.30 12.45 -4.00
N GLU A 88 21.52 12.48 -4.55
CA GLU A 88 22.00 11.48 -5.51
C GLU A 88 22.34 10.12 -4.85
N PRO A 89 22.16 8.99 -5.57
CA PRO A 89 22.34 7.65 -5.02
C PRO A 89 23.82 7.21 -4.95
N GLY A 90 24.30 6.92 -3.74
CA GLY A 90 25.58 6.26 -3.50
C GLY A 90 25.50 4.73 -3.61
N ARG A 91 26.47 4.11 -4.29
CA ARG A 91 26.62 2.65 -4.44
C ARG A 91 27.21 2.02 -3.17
N ALA A 92 26.66 0.89 -2.71
CA ALA A 92 27.29 0.04 -1.70
C ALA A 92 27.49 -1.40 -2.22
N HIS A 93 28.70 -1.94 -2.00
CA HIS A 93 29.13 -3.29 -2.37
C HIS A 93 28.95 -4.25 -1.18
N PHE A 94 28.40 -5.44 -1.43
CA PHE A 94 28.27 -6.52 -0.45
C PHE A 94 29.40 -7.55 -0.61
N HIS A 95 30.06 -7.91 0.50
CA HIS A 95 30.95 -9.06 0.59
C HIS A 95 30.30 -10.18 1.40
N ALA A 96 30.30 -11.40 0.85
CA ALA A 96 29.87 -12.62 1.50
C ALA A 96 31.01 -13.29 2.27
N ARG A 97 30.71 -13.93 3.41
CA ARG A 97 31.57 -14.97 4.02
C ARG A 97 30.78 -16.17 4.53
N ARG A 98 31.42 -17.33 4.40
CA ARG A 98 30.97 -18.72 4.59
C ARG A 98 31.02 -19.18 6.06
N GLY A 99 30.01 -20.00 6.41
CA GLY A 99 30.02 -21.31 7.08
C GLY A 99 30.96 -21.64 8.25
N LEU A 100 30.37 -22.20 9.31
CA LEU A 100 30.98 -23.18 10.24
C LEU A 100 29.93 -24.19 10.75
N SER A 101 30.43 -25.39 11.09
CA SER A 101 29.73 -26.68 11.32
C SER A 101 29.15 -26.86 12.74
N PRO A 102 28.43 -27.98 13.03
CA PRO A 102 27.62 -28.11 14.23
C PRO A 102 28.42 -28.65 15.42
N PHE A 103 28.20 -28.08 16.61
CA PHE A 103 28.63 -28.64 17.88
C PHE A 103 27.41 -28.97 18.74
N GLU A 104 27.39 -30.21 19.22
CA GLU A 104 26.47 -30.79 20.19
C GLU A 104 26.42 -29.93 21.47
N ARG A 105 25.23 -29.78 22.04
CA ARG A 105 25.05 -29.18 23.37
C ARG A 105 24.21 -30.09 24.25
N GLU A 106 24.80 -30.44 25.39
CA GLU A 106 24.18 -31.12 26.52
C GLU A 106 22.96 -30.33 27.03
N VAL A 107 21.93 -31.08 27.44
CA VAL A 107 20.65 -30.56 27.93
C VAL A 107 20.74 -30.35 29.44
N GLU A 108 20.75 -29.11 29.89
CA GLU A 108 20.50 -28.77 31.30
C GLU A 108 18.98 -28.75 31.61
N PRO A 109 18.57 -29.04 32.87
CA PRO A 109 17.16 -29.18 33.24
C PRO A 109 16.42 -27.84 33.21
N LEU A 110 15.21 -27.87 32.65
CA LEU A 110 14.29 -26.74 32.55
C LEU A 110 13.94 -26.16 33.93
N THR A 111 14.62 -25.07 34.30
CA THR A 111 14.05 -24.09 35.23
C THR A 111 12.99 -23.29 34.47
N THR A 112 11.81 -23.13 35.06
CA THR A 112 10.69 -22.35 34.50
C THR A 112 11.07 -20.87 34.47
N ARG A 113 11.85 -20.47 33.45
CA ARG A 113 12.03 -19.08 33.06
C ARG A 113 10.67 -18.56 32.61
N GLN A 114 10.00 -17.79 33.46
CA GLN A 114 9.00 -16.84 32.98
C GLN A 114 9.70 -15.98 31.93
N THR A 115 9.39 -16.20 30.66
CA THR A 115 9.89 -15.36 29.58
C THR A 115 9.50 -13.93 29.88
N PRO A 116 10.44 -12.96 29.84
CA PRO A 116 10.10 -11.55 29.84
C PRO A 116 8.91 -11.27 28.94
N ALA A 117 7.90 -10.55 29.44
CA ALA A 117 6.85 -10.05 28.55
C ALA A 117 7.53 -9.27 27.40
N PRO A 118 7.10 -9.47 26.13
CA PRO A 118 7.74 -8.83 24.99
C PRO A 118 7.74 -7.30 25.13
N VAL A 119 8.83 -6.65 24.73
CA VAL A 119 8.95 -5.18 24.70
C VAL A 119 7.92 -4.62 23.72
N ASP A 120 7.17 -3.59 24.13
CA ASP A 120 6.21 -2.86 23.29
C ASP A 120 6.59 -1.38 23.25
N ASP A 121 6.98 -0.92 22.07
CA ASP A 121 7.36 0.47 21.82
C ASP A 121 6.19 1.35 21.37
N THR A 122 5.01 0.78 21.13
CA THR A 122 3.85 1.55 20.67
C THR A 122 3.44 2.68 21.64
N PRO A 123 3.44 2.51 22.99
CA PRO A 123 3.00 3.57 23.90
C PRO A 123 3.79 4.87 23.81
N GLN A 124 5.13 4.82 23.80
CA GLN A 124 5.93 6.04 23.70
C GLN A 124 5.95 6.62 22.29
N ILE A 125 5.74 5.79 21.26
CA ILE A 125 5.54 6.27 19.88
C ILE A 125 4.28 7.13 19.82
N LEU A 126 3.14 6.62 20.33
CA LEU A 126 1.88 7.37 20.37
C LEU A 126 1.97 8.63 21.22
N GLU A 127 2.69 8.58 22.34
CA GLU A 127 2.92 9.76 23.16
C GLU A 127 3.76 10.82 22.43
N ALA A 128 4.75 10.44 21.63
CA ALA A 128 5.51 11.37 20.80
C ALA A 128 4.61 12.07 19.75
N PHE A 129 3.73 11.31 19.09
CA PHE A 129 2.72 11.85 18.19
C PHE A 129 1.79 12.84 18.89
N LYS A 130 1.34 12.52 20.10
CA LYS A 130 0.50 13.41 20.90
C LYS A 130 1.23 14.70 21.30
N GLN A 131 2.49 14.61 21.69
CA GLN A 131 3.24 15.75 22.22
C GLN A 131 3.81 16.69 21.15
N CYS A 132 4.10 16.16 19.95
CA CYS A 132 4.83 16.87 18.89
C CYS A 132 4.20 16.73 17.50
N GLY A 133 2.99 16.16 17.38
CA GLY A 133 2.27 16.00 16.12
C GLY A 133 1.67 17.28 15.54
N GLN A 134 1.80 18.40 16.25
CA GLN A 134 1.23 19.70 15.90
C GLN A 134 2.36 20.74 15.87
N ASP A 135 2.66 21.30 14.69
CA ASP A 135 3.74 22.27 14.47
C ASP A 135 5.10 21.80 15.02
N GLY A 136 5.41 20.52 14.82
CA GLY A 136 6.50 19.85 15.51
C GLY A 136 7.24 18.83 14.65
N THR A 137 8.27 18.25 15.27
CA THR A 137 9.10 17.21 14.67
C THR A 137 9.18 16.00 15.59
N ILE A 138 9.07 14.81 15.03
CA ILE A 138 9.20 13.54 15.75
C ILE A 138 10.34 12.75 15.10
N ILE A 139 11.37 12.46 15.87
CA ILE A 139 12.57 11.76 15.41
C ILE A 139 12.67 10.42 16.11
N PHE A 140 12.49 9.33 15.37
CA PHE A 140 12.76 7.97 15.84
C PHE A 140 14.20 7.62 15.48
N ARG A 141 15.06 7.49 16.49
CA ARG A 141 16.48 7.14 16.33
C ARG A 141 16.66 5.73 15.76
N GLU A 142 17.89 5.41 15.37
CA GLU A 142 18.26 4.06 14.95
C GLU A 142 17.99 3.04 16.07
N GLY A 143 17.63 1.82 15.67
CA GLY A 143 17.32 0.71 16.56
C GLY A 143 16.02 -0.01 16.16
N THR A 144 15.64 -1.02 16.95
CA THR A 144 14.45 -1.85 16.67
C THR A 144 13.32 -1.48 17.61
N TYR A 145 12.23 -0.97 17.05
CA TYR A 145 10.97 -0.69 17.72
C TYR A 145 10.01 -1.86 17.52
N HIS A 146 9.47 -2.40 18.60
CA HIS A 146 8.49 -3.48 18.58
C HIS A 146 7.08 -2.89 18.64
N ILE A 147 6.36 -2.96 17.52
CA ILE A 147 4.99 -2.46 17.40
C ILE A 147 4.04 -3.59 17.80
N ARG A 148 3.35 -3.42 18.93
CA ARG A 148 2.45 -4.46 19.44
C ARG A 148 1.03 -3.99 19.66
N GLN A 149 0.76 -2.72 19.36
CA GLN A 149 -0.59 -2.16 19.34
C GLN A 149 -0.89 -1.46 18.02
N VAL A 150 -2.18 -1.36 17.70
CA VAL A 150 -2.66 -0.54 16.58
C VAL A 150 -2.40 0.94 16.87
N MET A 151 -2.16 1.73 15.81
CA MET A 151 -1.81 3.14 15.94
C MET A 151 -2.79 4.03 15.19
N ASP A 152 -3.34 5.03 15.87
CA ASP A 152 -4.11 6.10 15.24
C ASP A 152 -3.37 7.42 15.44
N THR A 153 -2.91 7.99 14.34
CA THR A 153 -2.10 9.21 14.27
C THR A 153 -2.70 10.14 13.22
N THR A 154 -4.01 10.32 13.28
CA THR A 154 -4.77 11.08 12.28
C THR A 154 -4.95 12.57 12.60
N ASP A 155 -4.63 12.98 13.83
CA ASP A 155 -4.66 14.38 14.26
C ASP A 155 -3.26 15.00 14.19
N LEU A 156 -2.70 15.10 12.97
CA LEU A 156 -1.42 15.76 12.72
C LEU A 156 -1.62 17.08 11.96
N ARG A 157 -0.78 18.07 12.28
CA ARG A 157 -0.72 19.34 11.54
C ARG A 157 0.71 19.80 11.45
N ASN A 158 1.18 20.11 10.24
CA ASN A 158 2.51 20.70 10.03
C ASN A 158 3.59 19.92 10.79
N CYS A 159 3.63 18.62 10.53
CA CYS A 159 4.40 17.65 11.33
C CYS A 159 5.46 16.97 10.47
N SER A 160 6.71 17.01 10.92
CA SER A 160 7.82 16.26 10.32
C SER A 160 8.14 15.02 11.13
N ILE A 161 7.98 13.85 10.54
CA ILE A 161 8.25 12.56 11.16
C ILE A 161 9.46 11.95 10.47
N GLU A 162 10.49 11.64 11.25
CA GLU A 162 11.73 11.05 10.79
C GLU A 162 11.93 9.67 11.42
N ILE A 163 12.11 8.64 10.60
CA ILE A 163 12.35 7.28 11.06
C ILE A 163 13.72 6.82 10.59
N HIS A 164 14.61 6.56 11.55
CA HIS A 164 15.96 6.06 11.29
C HIS A 164 16.12 4.58 11.68
N GLY A 165 15.10 3.96 12.27
CA GLY A 165 15.14 2.60 12.80
C GLY A 165 14.25 1.59 12.06
N THR A 166 14.27 0.37 12.59
CA THR A 166 13.42 -0.75 12.13
C THR A 166 12.19 -0.84 13.02
N TRP A 167 11.00 -0.92 12.44
CA TRP A 167 9.74 -1.16 13.16
C TRP A 167 9.26 -2.56 12.84
N VAL A 168 9.04 -3.37 13.88
CA VAL A 168 8.67 -4.79 13.74
C VAL A 168 7.29 -5.00 14.36
N TRP A 169 6.30 -5.35 13.54
CA TRP A 169 4.96 -5.68 14.01
C TRP A 169 4.94 -7.08 14.62
N SER A 170 4.28 -7.22 15.76
CA SER A 170 4.20 -8.51 16.46
C SER A 170 3.43 -9.56 15.67
N ALA A 171 3.93 -10.79 15.70
CA ALA A 171 3.33 -11.97 15.05
C ALA A 171 2.86 -13.04 16.06
N ASP A 172 3.08 -12.80 17.34
CA ASP A 172 2.78 -13.73 18.44
C ASP A 172 1.35 -13.61 18.98
N ASN A 173 0.59 -12.59 18.55
CA ASN A 173 -0.80 -12.38 18.96
C ASN A 173 -1.71 -12.02 17.76
N ILE A 174 -1.91 -12.96 16.84
CA ILE A 174 -2.84 -12.83 15.72
C ILE A 174 -4.27 -12.46 16.19
N PRO A 175 -4.85 -13.06 17.25
CA PRO A 175 -6.18 -12.69 17.73
C PRO A 175 -6.32 -11.21 18.07
N TYR A 176 -5.31 -10.60 18.70
CA TYR A 176 -5.29 -9.16 18.99
C TYR A 176 -5.44 -8.34 17.70
N TRP A 177 -4.59 -8.59 16.70
CA TRP A 177 -4.63 -7.83 15.44
C TRP A 177 -5.94 -8.00 14.69
N ARG A 178 -6.54 -9.20 14.69
CA ARG A 178 -7.86 -9.44 14.07
C ARG A 178 -9.00 -8.73 14.79
N GLN A 179 -8.87 -8.50 16.10
CA GLN A 179 -9.94 -7.88 16.91
C GLN A 179 -9.78 -6.37 17.04
N ARG A 180 -8.55 -5.84 16.98
CA ARG A 180 -8.24 -4.44 17.32
C ARG A 180 -7.85 -3.56 16.16
N SER A 181 -7.50 -4.13 15.00
CA SER A 181 -7.22 -3.33 13.80
C SER A 181 -8.43 -2.48 13.43
N PHE A 182 -8.16 -1.27 12.95
CA PHE A 182 -9.19 -0.32 12.58
C PHE A 182 -9.93 -0.77 11.35
N SER A 183 -11.26 -0.61 11.34
CA SER A 183 -12.07 -0.96 10.18
C SER A 183 -11.73 -0.07 8.98
N VAL A 184 -11.68 -0.68 7.80
CA VAL A 184 -11.61 0.00 6.50
C VAL A 184 -12.83 -0.44 5.70
N THR A 185 -13.74 0.50 5.43
CA THR A 185 -15.02 0.21 4.77
C THR A 185 -14.82 -0.40 3.38
N TYR A 186 -13.84 0.06 2.61
CA TYR A 186 -13.54 -0.50 1.31
C TYR A 186 -13.20 -2.00 1.43
N ALA A 187 -13.98 -2.81 0.71
CA ALA A 187 -13.90 -4.26 0.70
C ALA A 187 -14.00 -4.94 2.09
N ASN A 188 -14.46 -4.26 3.14
CA ASN A 188 -14.46 -4.75 4.53
C ASN A 188 -13.07 -5.26 4.96
N ARG A 189 -12.07 -4.38 4.87
CA ARG A 189 -10.68 -4.66 5.29
C ARG A 189 -10.42 -4.01 6.65
N GLN A 190 -9.19 -4.12 7.11
CA GLN A 190 -8.75 -3.49 8.36
C GLN A 190 -7.30 -3.03 8.27
N THR A 191 -6.88 -2.11 9.14
CA THR A 191 -5.52 -1.55 9.13
C THR A 191 -4.90 -1.49 10.51
N ALA A 192 -3.59 -1.72 10.58
CA ALA A 192 -2.81 -1.66 11.83
C ALA A 192 -2.44 -0.22 12.21
N TRP A 193 -2.26 0.67 11.23
CA TRP A 193 -1.86 2.06 11.46
C TRP A 193 -2.61 3.02 10.55
N ARG A 194 -3.32 3.99 11.13
CA ARG A 194 -3.88 5.15 10.44
C ARG A 194 -2.98 6.38 10.65
N LEU A 195 -2.51 6.96 9.56
CA LEU A 195 -1.79 8.22 9.51
C LEU A 195 -2.64 9.25 8.77
N GLY A 196 -2.84 10.44 9.35
CA GLY A 196 -3.72 11.44 8.76
C GLY A 196 -3.43 12.83 9.29
N GLY A 197 -4.15 13.83 8.78
CA GLY A 197 -3.94 15.23 9.13
C GLY A 197 -3.52 16.07 7.94
N ARG A 198 -2.96 17.26 8.21
CA ARG A 198 -2.61 18.25 7.17
C ARG A 198 -1.14 18.62 7.23
N ASP A 199 -0.48 18.71 6.08
CA ASP A 199 0.93 19.12 5.97
C ASP A 199 1.84 18.18 6.79
N VAL A 200 1.84 16.90 6.43
CA VAL A 200 2.55 15.84 7.16
C VAL A 200 3.66 15.26 6.28
N SER A 201 4.86 15.11 6.81
CA SER A 201 5.92 14.33 6.16
C SER A 201 6.36 13.15 7.02
N LEU A 202 6.45 11.97 6.43
CA LEU A 202 6.97 10.74 7.01
C LEU A 202 8.16 10.28 6.18
N ARG A 203 9.38 10.46 6.71
CA ARG A 203 10.62 10.26 5.96
C ARG A 203 11.50 9.22 6.64
N GLY A 204 11.88 8.20 5.88
CA GLY A 204 12.72 7.09 6.33
C GLY A 204 14.21 7.26 6.02
N PHE A 205 14.57 8.26 5.20
CA PHE A 205 15.96 8.56 4.81
C PHE A 205 16.76 7.35 4.29
N GLY A 206 16.09 6.36 3.69
CA GLY A 206 16.67 5.09 3.23
C GLY A 206 17.06 4.11 4.36
N LYS A 207 16.88 4.51 5.62
CA LYS A 207 17.21 3.72 6.82
C LYS A 207 16.00 2.96 7.35
N ALA A 208 14.81 3.56 7.30
CA ALA A 208 13.59 2.97 7.85
C ALA A 208 13.26 1.62 7.20
N LEU A 209 12.99 0.63 8.05
CA LEU A 209 12.49 -0.68 7.66
C LEU A 209 11.24 -1.02 8.47
N PHE A 210 10.11 -1.27 7.81
CA PHE A 210 8.89 -1.77 8.41
C PHE A 210 8.75 -3.27 8.12
N ASP A 211 8.97 -4.10 9.13
CA ASP A 211 8.80 -5.55 9.03
C ASP A 211 7.45 -5.97 9.62
N GLY A 212 6.55 -6.43 8.75
CA GLY A 212 5.22 -6.87 9.14
C GLY A 212 5.16 -8.27 9.75
N ASN A 213 6.25 -9.04 9.73
CA ASN A 213 6.25 -10.47 10.06
C ASN A 213 5.16 -11.28 9.32
N GLY A 214 4.93 -10.95 8.05
CA GLY A 214 3.81 -11.43 7.24
C GLY A 214 3.72 -12.94 7.03
N GLN A 215 4.78 -13.72 7.27
CA GLN A 215 4.76 -15.17 7.02
C GLN A 215 3.65 -15.88 7.79
N VAL A 216 3.43 -15.53 9.06
CA VAL A 216 2.36 -16.14 9.88
C VAL A 216 0.98 -15.87 9.29
N TRP A 217 0.80 -14.72 8.63
CA TRP A 217 -0.44 -14.31 7.98
C TRP A 217 -0.63 -15.00 6.62
N ILE A 218 0.45 -15.19 5.87
CA ILE A 218 0.48 -15.96 4.63
C ILE A 218 0.08 -17.42 4.91
N ASP A 219 0.69 -18.04 5.91
CA ASP A 219 0.39 -19.43 6.29
C ASP A 219 -1.03 -19.58 6.85
N LEU A 220 -1.51 -18.57 7.60
CA LEU A 220 -2.89 -18.54 8.10
C LEU A 220 -3.91 -18.42 6.96
N ALA A 221 -3.63 -17.61 5.94
CA ALA A 221 -4.52 -17.40 4.80
C ALA A 221 -4.64 -18.66 3.92
N ARG A 222 -3.62 -19.53 3.89
CA ARG A 222 -3.62 -20.77 3.10
C ARG A 222 -3.98 -20.53 1.61
N GLY A 223 -3.47 -19.44 1.04
CA GLY A 223 -3.79 -19.01 -0.32
C GLY A 223 -5.20 -18.44 -0.52
N GLN A 224 -6.01 -18.33 0.54
CA GLN A 224 -7.32 -17.69 0.48
C GLN A 224 -7.18 -16.17 0.28
N ALA A 225 -7.67 -15.69 -0.86
CA ALA A 225 -7.75 -14.27 -1.14
C ALA A 225 -8.72 -13.56 -0.17
N ASN A 226 -8.39 -12.31 0.19
CA ASN A 226 -9.17 -11.43 1.05
C ASN A 226 -9.59 -12.07 2.39
N MET A 227 -8.75 -12.96 2.95
CA MET A 227 -8.96 -13.48 4.30
C MET A 227 -9.21 -12.34 5.29
N ASP A 228 -10.34 -12.41 6.00
CA ASP A 228 -10.75 -11.41 6.98
C ASP A 228 -9.79 -11.36 8.18
N GLY A 229 -9.51 -10.16 8.66
CA GLY A 229 -8.64 -9.95 9.81
C GLY A 229 -7.14 -9.83 9.50
N ARG A 230 -6.71 -9.81 8.23
CA ARG A 230 -5.32 -9.44 7.89
C ARG A 230 -5.21 -7.91 7.81
N PRO A 231 -4.38 -7.25 8.64
CA PRO A 231 -4.29 -5.80 8.63
C PRO A 231 -3.41 -5.26 7.49
N ILE A 232 -3.89 -4.19 6.85
CA ILE A 232 -3.07 -3.28 6.02
C ILE A 232 -2.02 -2.63 6.93
N SER A 233 -0.75 -2.61 6.52
CA SER A 233 0.35 -2.10 7.35
C SER A 233 0.19 -0.60 7.66
N LEU A 234 -0.04 0.24 6.65
CA LEU A 234 -0.26 1.68 6.81
C LEU A 234 -1.40 2.18 5.92
N THR A 235 -2.39 2.85 6.51
CA THR A 235 -3.41 3.61 5.77
C THR A 235 -3.18 5.10 5.97
N ILE A 236 -2.98 5.83 4.86
CA ILE A 236 -3.10 7.29 4.83
C ILE A 236 -4.60 7.59 4.80
N TRP A 237 -5.11 8.15 5.90
CA TRP A 237 -6.53 8.31 6.17
C TRP A 237 -6.86 9.77 6.39
N LYS A 238 -7.74 10.35 5.56
CA LYS A 238 -8.14 11.77 5.66
C LYS A 238 -6.92 12.71 5.70
N GLY A 239 -5.88 12.36 4.94
CA GLY A 239 -4.65 13.15 4.82
C GLY A 239 -4.79 14.23 3.75
N THR A 240 -4.26 15.42 4.02
CA THR A 240 -4.13 16.50 3.03
C THR A 240 -2.71 17.02 2.99
N ASN A 241 -2.07 17.05 1.83
CA ASN A 241 -0.65 17.43 1.70
C ASN A 241 0.25 16.51 2.54
N VAL A 242 0.36 15.25 2.11
CA VAL A 242 1.15 14.22 2.81
C VAL A 242 2.31 13.77 1.94
N LEU A 243 3.51 13.71 2.52
CA LEU A 243 4.71 13.15 1.91
C LEU A 243 5.13 11.88 2.65
N ILE A 244 5.26 10.76 1.93
CA ILE A 244 5.89 9.53 2.42
C ILE A 244 7.14 9.27 1.59
N ASP A 245 8.31 9.17 2.21
CA ASP A 245 9.57 9.06 1.46
C ASP A 245 10.60 8.12 2.09
N GLY A 246 11.28 7.33 1.26
CA GLY A 246 12.51 6.65 1.64
C GLY A 246 12.36 5.54 2.69
N ILE A 247 11.25 4.80 2.66
CA ILE A 247 10.94 3.72 3.61
C ILE A 247 10.89 2.38 2.88
N ARG A 248 11.42 1.33 3.52
CA ARG A 248 11.33 -0.05 3.04
C ARG A 248 10.30 -0.82 3.85
N TRP A 249 9.39 -1.53 3.19
CA TRP A 249 8.51 -2.52 3.81
C TRP A 249 8.97 -3.92 3.48
N GLN A 250 8.90 -4.79 4.48
CA GLN A 250 9.20 -6.20 4.35
C GLN A 250 8.06 -7.02 4.96
N MET A 251 7.67 -8.08 4.25
CA MET A 251 6.74 -9.10 4.74
C MET A 251 5.46 -8.49 5.32
N ALA A 252 4.69 -7.75 4.51
CA ALA A 252 3.40 -7.20 4.92
C ALA A 252 2.41 -8.32 5.29
N GLN A 253 1.50 -8.03 6.24
CA GLN A 253 0.47 -8.97 6.67
C GLN A 253 -0.67 -9.10 5.64
N PHE A 254 -0.93 -8.02 4.90
CA PHE A 254 -1.89 -7.86 3.82
C PHE A 254 -1.30 -6.83 2.84
N TRP A 255 -2.06 -5.82 2.40
CA TRP A 255 -1.52 -4.69 1.64
C TRP A 255 -0.45 -3.93 2.43
N HIS A 256 0.59 -3.49 1.75
CA HIS A 256 1.62 -2.66 2.36
C HIS A 256 1.03 -1.30 2.73
N THR A 257 0.37 -0.63 1.77
CA THR A 257 -0.23 0.70 2.02
C THR A 257 -1.62 0.87 1.39
N PHE A 258 -2.39 1.80 1.94
CA PHE A 258 -3.68 2.22 1.41
C PHE A 258 -3.84 3.74 1.55
N VAL A 259 -4.28 4.42 0.49
CA VAL A 259 -4.58 5.85 0.49
C VAL A 259 -6.09 6.03 0.38
N ALA A 260 -6.70 6.54 1.44
CA ALA A 260 -8.14 6.62 1.57
C ALA A 260 -8.58 8.02 2.00
N HIS A 261 -9.61 8.56 1.34
CA HIS A 261 -10.20 9.85 1.69
C HIS A 261 -9.20 11.00 1.74
N SER A 262 -8.16 10.93 0.92
CA SER A 262 -6.99 11.80 1.03
C SER A 262 -6.80 12.64 -0.22
N GLN A 263 -6.15 13.79 -0.04
CA GLN A 263 -5.86 14.72 -1.11
C GLN A 263 -4.38 15.14 -1.10
N ASN A 264 -3.78 15.27 -2.29
CA ASN A 264 -2.41 15.75 -2.44
C ASN A 264 -1.43 14.89 -1.64
N VAL A 265 -1.29 13.63 -2.04
CA VAL A 265 -0.41 12.66 -1.40
C VAL A 265 0.72 12.32 -2.35
N THR A 266 1.94 12.54 -1.90
CA THR A 266 3.16 12.16 -2.61
C THR A 266 3.84 11.01 -1.88
N MET A 267 4.18 9.95 -2.59
CA MET A 267 4.89 8.81 -2.04
C MET A 267 6.07 8.43 -2.92
N THR A 268 7.29 8.57 -2.42
CA THR A 268 8.51 8.46 -3.23
C THR A 268 9.58 7.56 -2.62
N ASN A 269 10.40 6.95 -3.47
CA ASN A 269 11.59 6.20 -3.04
C ASN A 269 11.26 5.05 -2.07
N LEU A 270 10.20 4.28 -2.36
CA LEU A 270 9.74 3.19 -1.51
C LEU A 270 10.16 1.82 -2.06
N GLU A 271 10.52 0.92 -1.17
CA GLU A 271 10.77 -0.48 -1.49
C GLU A 271 9.78 -1.34 -0.72
N MET A 272 9.13 -2.29 -1.37
CA MET A 272 8.16 -3.19 -0.77
C MET A 272 8.49 -4.61 -1.18
N HIS A 273 8.68 -5.49 -0.21
CA HIS A 273 9.12 -6.85 -0.48
C HIS A 273 8.40 -7.86 0.40
N THR A 274 7.39 -8.51 -0.18
CA THR A 274 6.67 -9.63 0.44
C THR A 274 6.72 -10.86 -0.45
N TYR A 275 7.20 -11.95 0.12
CA TYR A 275 7.32 -13.26 -0.52
C TYR A 275 6.85 -14.34 0.47
N SER A 276 6.65 -15.56 -0.01
CA SER A 276 6.36 -16.70 0.86
C SER A 276 7.59 -17.58 1.07
N LYS A 277 7.79 -18.01 2.31
CA LYS A 277 8.79 -19.02 2.70
C LYS A 277 8.20 -20.44 2.74
N SER A 278 6.92 -20.59 2.43
CA SER A 278 6.18 -21.86 2.43
C SER A 278 5.56 -22.11 1.06
N SER A 279 4.79 -23.19 0.93
CA SER A 279 4.01 -23.47 -0.29
C SER A 279 2.77 -22.58 -0.44
N GLN A 280 2.46 -21.74 0.55
CA GLN A 280 1.31 -20.83 0.50
C GLN A 280 1.63 -19.59 -0.32
N SER A 281 0.64 -19.08 -1.07
CA SER A 281 0.80 -17.86 -1.86
C SER A 281 0.70 -16.60 -1.00
N SER A 282 1.49 -15.57 -1.30
CA SER A 282 1.46 -14.24 -0.68
C SER A 282 0.32 -13.36 -1.18
N VAL A 283 -0.86 -13.95 -1.45
CA VAL A 283 -2.02 -13.25 -2.02
C VAL A 283 -2.43 -12.00 -1.22
N ASN A 284 -2.86 -10.97 -1.93
CA ASN A 284 -3.25 -9.66 -1.42
C ASN A 284 -2.18 -8.98 -0.57
N THR A 285 -0.95 -8.99 -1.07
CA THR A 285 0.16 -8.21 -0.50
C THR A 285 0.48 -7.00 -1.38
N ASP A 286 -0.56 -6.33 -1.84
CA ASP A 286 -0.52 -5.20 -2.76
C ASP A 286 0.48 -4.13 -2.31
N GLY A 287 1.14 -3.45 -3.25
CA GLY A 287 2.04 -2.34 -2.91
C GLY A 287 1.26 -1.14 -2.36
N THR A 288 0.39 -0.55 -3.18
CA THR A 288 -0.57 0.44 -2.70
C THR A 288 -1.90 0.37 -3.41
N ASN A 289 -2.94 0.78 -2.69
CA ASN A 289 -4.29 0.97 -3.21
C ASN A 289 -4.72 2.43 -2.97
N THR A 290 -5.42 3.06 -3.92
CA THR A 290 -6.08 4.37 -3.69
C THR A 290 -7.60 4.21 -3.71
N TRP A 291 -8.32 4.94 -2.87
CA TRP A 291 -9.78 4.94 -2.84
C TRP A 291 -10.32 6.26 -2.30
N ASN A 292 -11.41 6.80 -2.88
CA ASN A 292 -12.00 8.08 -2.47
C ASN A 292 -10.95 9.20 -2.32
N SER A 293 -9.98 9.29 -3.24
CA SER A 293 -8.80 10.15 -3.06
C SER A 293 -8.45 10.89 -4.34
N ARG A 294 -7.76 12.03 -4.24
CA ARG A 294 -7.37 12.82 -5.41
C ARG A 294 -5.99 13.42 -5.30
N ASP A 295 -5.39 13.73 -6.45
CA ASP A 295 -4.07 14.36 -6.53
C ASP A 295 -3.00 13.47 -5.88
N ILE A 296 -2.77 12.30 -6.45
CA ILE A 296 -1.87 11.28 -5.91
C ILE A 296 -0.66 11.13 -6.82
N TYR A 297 0.54 11.28 -6.27
CA TYR A 297 1.80 11.11 -6.99
C TYR A 297 2.64 10.00 -6.37
N ILE A 298 2.99 8.99 -7.17
CA ILE A 298 3.78 7.84 -6.76
C ILE A 298 4.99 7.74 -7.68
N ALA A 299 6.21 7.78 -7.14
CA ALA A 299 7.40 7.69 -7.98
C ALA A 299 8.60 6.99 -7.34
N ASN A 300 9.41 6.31 -8.17
CA ASN A 300 10.65 5.64 -7.79
C ASN A 300 10.41 4.49 -6.79
N TRP A 301 9.59 3.52 -7.18
CA TRP A 301 9.28 2.37 -6.32
C TRP A 301 9.85 1.07 -6.85
N THR A 302 10.17 0.16 -5.93
CA THR A 302 10.36 -1.26 -6.24
C THR A 302 9.40 -2.08 -5.39
N VAL A 303 8.59 -2.93 -6.02
CA VAL A 303 7.54 -3.72 -5.35
C VAL A 303 7.68 -5.19 -5.73
N THR A 304 7.81 -6.06 -4.74
CA THR A 304 7.57 -7.50 -4.85
C THR A 304 6.37 -7.82 -3.99
N SER A 305 5.31 -8.29 -4.61
CA SER A 305 4.03 -8.62 -3.98
C SER A 305 3.52 -9.94 -4.54
N GLY A 306 2.44 -10.47 -3.96
CA GLY A 306 1.66 -11.58 -4.51
C GLY A 306 0.32 -11.15 -5.11
N ASP A 307 0.17 -9.85 -5.42
CA ASP A 307 -1.07 -9.22 -5.94
C ASP A 307 -0.73 -7.89 -6.63
N ASP A 308 -1.71 -7.01 -6.85
CA ASP A 308 -1.57 -5.71 -7.52
C ASP A 308 -0.32 -4.92 -7.05
N CYS A 309 0.48 -4.39 -7.97
CA CYS A 309 1.62 -3.54 -7.61
C CYS A 309 1.11 -2.17 -7.14
N ILE A 310 0.31 -1.52 -7.99
CA ILE A 310 -0.42 -0.28 -7.67
C ILE A 310 -1.83 -0.43 -8.22
N ALA A 311 -2.84 -0.23 -7.38
CA ALA A 311 -4.23 -0.29 -7.80
C ALA A 311 -5.02 0.98 -7.48
N VAL A 312 -5.64 1.55 -8.50
CA VAL A 312 -6.50 2.72 -8.38
C VAL A 312 -7.94 2.25 -8.25
N LYS A 313 -8.50 2.30 -7.05
CA LYS A 313 -9.90 1.90 -6.77
C LYS A 313 -10.86 3.07 -6.97
N GLY A 314 -12.14 2.81 -6.74
CA GLY A 314 -13.25 3.74 -6.99
C GLY A 314 -13.05 5.12 -6.35
N ASN A 315 -13.60 6.12 -7.02
CA ASN A 315 -13.56 7.54 -6.67
C ASN A 315 -12.14 8.07 -6.47
N SER A 316 -11.21 7.62 -7.33
CA SER A 316 -9.85 8.14 -7.40
C SER A 316 -9.68 8.98 -8.67
N THR A 317 -9.15 10.20 -8.54
CA THR A 317 -8.90 11.10 -9.68
C THR A 317 -7.53 11.77 -9.61
N ASN A 318 -6.94 12.07 -10.77
CA ASN A 318 -5.62 12.70 -10.87
C ASN A 318 -4.54 11.88 -10.14
N VAL A 319 -4.31 10.65 -10.63
CA VAL A 319 -3.31 9.74 -10.09
C VAL A 319 -2.18 9.57 -11.10
N HIS A 320 -0.96 9.85 -10.68
CA HIS A 320 0.22 9.72 -11.53
C HIS A 320 1.26 8.82 -10.86
N VAL A 321 1.56 7.71 -11.54
CA VAL A 321 2.52 6.70 -11.13
C VAL A 321 3.66 6.68 -12.13
N ARG A 322 4.90 6.84 -11.65
CA ARG A 322 6.08 6.91 -12.53
C ARG A 322 7.28 6.13 -11.99
N ASN A 323 8.05 5.51 -12.88
CA ASN A 323 9.33 4.89 -12.53
C ASN A 323 9.16 3.83 -11.42
N VAL A 324 8.35 2.81 -11.72
CA VAL A 324 8.05 1.72 -10.79
C VAL A 324 8.50 0.39 -11.39
N THR A 325 9.21 -0.41 -10.59
CA THR A 325 9.57 -1.78 -10.94
C THR A 325 8.75 -2.76 -10.08
N CYS A 326 8.03 -3.67 -10.71
CA CYS A 326 7.21 -4.66 -10.01
C CYS A 326 7.67 -6.10 -10.34
N TYR A 327 7.69 -6.95 -9.31
CA TYR A 327 8.02 -8.36 -9.37
C TYR A 327 6.86 -9.21 -8.84
N GLU A 328 6.57 -10.34 -9.50
CA GLU A 328 5.60 -11.36 -9.04
C GLU A 328 4.17 -10.81 -8.78
N SER A 329 3.84 -9.66 -9.37
CA SER A 329 2.66 -8.85 -9.01
C SER A 329 1.54 -8.87 -10.07
N GLY A 330 0.38 -8.27 -9.73
CA GLY A 330 -0.69 -7.91 -10.67
C GLY A 330 -0.42 -6.62 -11.48
N ALA A 331 0.72 -5.96 -11.26
CA ALA A 331 1.17 -4.74 -11.94
C ALA A 331 0.24 -3.52 -11.76
N MET A 332 -0.01 -2.76 -12.83
CA MET A 332 -0.75 -1.49 -12.82
C MET A 332 -2.24 -1.73 -13.05
N VAL A 333 -3.06 -1.37 -12.07
CA VAL A 333 -4.46 -1.78 -12.02
C VAL A 333 -5.40 -0.60 -11.85
N ILE A 334 -6.45 -0.57 -12.65
CA ILE A 334 -7.68 0.16 -12.35
C ILE A 334 -8.69 -0.84 -11.79
N GLY A 335 -9.10 -0.64 -10.54
CA GLY A 335 -10.15 -1.40 -9.87
C GLY A 335 -9.69 -2.51 -8.91
N SER A 336 -10.60 -3.39 -8.47
CA SER A 336 -11.97 -3.47 -8.97
C SER A 336 -12.85 -2.30 -8.52
N ILE A 337 -13.72 -1.85 -9.43
CA ILE A 337 -14.73 -0.80 -9.18
C ILE A 337 -16.13 -1.28 -9.57
N GLY A 338 -17.16 -0.67 -8.96
CA GLY A 338 -18.56 -0.90 -9.27
C GLY A 338 -19.17 -2.10 -8.56
N SER A 339 -18.60 -2.54 -7.43
CA SER A 339 -19.11 -3.70 -6.68
C SER A 339 -20.52 -3.47 -6.12
N ASN A 340 -20.90 -2.21 -5.88
CA ASN A 340 -22.22 -1.83 -5.45
C ASN A 340 -22.99 -1.21 -6.63
N SER A 341 -23.99 -1.91 -7.16
CA SER A 341 -24.77 -1.41 -8.30
C SER A 341 -25.53 -0.10 -8.03
N TRP A 342 -25.80 0.21 -6.76
CA TRP A 342 -26.54 1.40 -6.34
C TRP A 342 -25.65 2.62 -6.07
N GLN A 343 -24.35 2.42 -5.94
CA GLN A 343 -23.39 3.49 -5.68
C GLN A 343 -22.35 3.48 -6.81
N PRO A 344 -22.42 4.46 -7.73
CA PRO A 344 -21.48 4.50 -8.85
C PRO A 344 -20.06 4.77 -8.35
N ASP A 345 -19.08 4.11 -8.97
CA ASP A 345 -17.66 4.36 -8.74
C ASP A 345 -17.03 5.06 -9.94
N TYR A 346 -16.22 6.09 -9.68
CA TYR A 346 -15.59 6.89 -10.73
C TYR A 346 -14.07 6.79 -10.68
N VAL A 347 -13.42 6.52 -11.80
CA VAL A 347 -11.96 6.65 -11.93
C VAL A 347 -11.63 7.47 -13.15
N GLU A 348 -10.81 8.51 -12.98
CA GLU A 348 -10.40 9.36 -14.08
C GLU A 348 -9.03 10.00 -13.93
N ASN A 349 -8.45 10.38 -15.07
CA ASN A 349 -7.17 11.10 -15.13
C ASN A 349 -6.06 10.32 -14.42
N VAL A 350 -5.78 9.12 -14.93
CA VAL A 350 -4.74 8.24 -14.37
C VAL A 350 -3.64 8.05 -15.39
N VAL A 351 -2.39 8.21 -14.95
CA VAL A 351 -1.20 7.94 -15.78
C VAL A 351 -0.31 6.95 -15.05
N PHE A 352 -0.05 5.81 -15.69
CA PHE A 352 1.02 4.89 -15.33
C PHE A 352 2.11 5.03 -16.40
N GLU A 353 3.31 5.48 -16.02
CA GLU A 353 4.41 5.64 -16.97
C GLU A 353 5.77 5.16 -16.45
N ASP A 354 6.63 4.74 -17.37
CA ASP A 354 7.98 4.25 -17.08
C ASP A 354 7.94 3.07 -16.09
N ILE A 355 7.24 2.00 -16.48
CA ILE A 355 6.98 0.84 -15.63
C ILE A 355 7.79 -0.37 -16.12
N LYS A 356 8.44 -1.07 -15.18
CA LYS A 356 9.15 -2.33 -15.46
C LYS A 356 8.51 -3.48 -14.70
N LEU A 357 8.25 -4.58 -15.39
CA LEU A 357 7.59 -5.74 -14.80
C LEU A 357 8.37 -7.03 -15.05
N ASN A 358 8.46 -7.87 -14.03
CA ASN A 358 9.10 -9.17 -14.14
C ASN A 358 8.22 -10.23 -13.45
N HIS A 359 7.88 -11.27 -14.20
CA HIS A 359 7.11 -12.41 -13.69
C HIS A 359 5.74 -12.01 -13.10
N SER A 360 5.11 -10.98 -13.65
CA SER A 360 3.79 -10.50 -13.22
C SER A 360 2.65 -11.28 -13.88
N SER A 361 1.46 -11.27 -13.27
CA SER A 361 0.28 -11.86 -13.90
C SER A 361 -0.25 -11.03 -15.08
N ASN A 362 -0.19 -9.71 -14.94
CA ASN A 362 -0.66 -8.73 -15.92
C ASN A 362 0.34 -7.58 -16.03
N ALA A 363 0.09 -6.63 -16.93
CA ALA A 363 0.85 -5.39 -17.04
C ALA A 363 -0.03 -4.14 -16.93
N ALA A 364 -1.08 -4.07 -17.74
CA ALA A 364 -2.06 -2.99 -17.75
C ALA A 364 -3.46 -3.60 -17.61
N TRP A 365 -4.05 -3.49 -16.42
CA TRP A 365 -5.25 -4.22 -16.05
C TRP A 365 -6.38 -3.29 -15.63
N ILE A 366 -7.53 -3.37 -16.30
CA ILE A 366 -8.78 -2.70 -15.90
C ILE A 366 -9.81 -3.77 -15.54
N LYS A 367 -10.28 -3.77 -14.28
CA LYS A 367 -11.28 -4.72 -13.78
C LYS A 367 -12.48 -3.99 -13.19
N THR A 368 -13.67 -4.22 -13.73
CA THR A 368 -14.92 -3.71 -13.15
C THR A 368 -15.86 -4.87 -12.83
N TYR A 369 -16.73 -4.65 -11.84
CA TYR A 369 -17.92 -5.46 -11.66
C TYR A 369 -18.99 -5.04 -12.68
N PRO A 370 -20.09 -5.81 -12.83
CA PRO A 370 -21.29 -5.40 -13.57
C PRO A 370 -22.08 -4.30 -12.83
N GLY A 371 -21.43 -3.17 -12.55
CA GLY A 371 -21.95 -2.07 -11.75
C GLY A 371 -22.28 -0.81 -12.55
N THR A 372 -22.25 0.33 -11.86
CA THR A 372 -22.47 1.68 -12.41
C THR A 372 -21.27 2.58 -12.08
N GLY A 373 -21.09 3.67 -12.84
CA GLY A 373 -19.92 4.56 -12.70
C GLY A 373 -19.23 4.85 -14.04
N TYR A 374 -17.93 5.13 -14.04
CA TYR A 374 -17.11 5.19 -15.26
C TYR A 374 -15.60 4.99 -14.98
N VAL A 375 -14.87 4.58 -16.02
CA VAL A 375 -13.40 4.74 -16.12
C VAL A 375 -13.10 5.61 -17.34
N ARG A 376 -12.38 6.73 -17.16
CA ARG A 376 -12.03 7.58 -18.30
C ARG A 376 -10.64 8.23 -18.23
N ASN A 377 -10.05 8.51 -19.38
CA ASN A 377 -8.75 9.20 -19.49
C ASN A 377 -7.66 8.50 -18.65
N VAL A 378 -7.37 7.25 -19.02
CA VAL A 378 -6.30 6.45 -18.40
C VAL A 378 -5.21 6.20 -19.42
N THR A 379 -3.96 6.47 -19.08
CA THR A 379 -2.80 6.24 -19.95
C THR A 379 -1.84 5.24 -19.30
N PHE A 380 -1.53 4.18 -20.03
CA PHE A 380 -0.46 3.24 -19.74
C PHE A 380 0.65 3.48 -20.75
N ARG A 381 1.81 4.00 -20.33
CA ARG A 381 2.89 4.42 -21.23
C ARG A 381 4.25 3.89 -20.82
N ASN A 382 5.12 3.58 -21.78
CA ASN A 382 6.50 3.15 -21.53
C ASN A 382 6.55 1.97 -20.54
N ILE A 383 5.86 0.88 -20.88
CA ILE A 383 5.80 -0.33 -20.06
C ILE A 383 6.67 -1.39 -20.71
N GLU A 384 7.73 -1.78 -20.00
CA GLU A 384 8.62 -2.87 -20.38
C GLU A 384 8.39 -4.07 -19.46
N PHE A 385 8.26 -5.27 -20.02
CA PHE A 385 8.04 -6.45 -19.20
C PHE A 385 8.67 -7.74 -19.72
N SER A 386 8.95 -8.65 -18.80
CA SER A 386 9.41 -9.99 -19.12
C SER A 386 8.57 -11.05 -18.40
N ASP A 387 8.14 -12.05 -19.17
CA ASP A 387 7.45 -13.25 -18.66
C ASP A 387 6.14 -12.94 -17.92
N VAL A 388 5.28 -12.12 -18.54
CA VAL A 388 3.96 -11.74 -17.98
C VAL A 388 2.86 -12.65 -18.49
N ASN A 389 1.98 -13.17 -17.61
CA ASN A 389 0.97 -14.16 -18.03
C ASN A 389 0.05 -13.66 -19.16
N GLN A 390 -0.65 -12.54 -18.94
CA GLN A 390 -1.44 -11.83 -19.94
C GLN A 390 -1.31 -10.29 -19.80
N PRO A 391 -0.54 -9.63 -20.66
CA PRO A 391 -0.13 -8.24 -20.42
C PRO A 391 -1.26 -7.21 -20.35
N ILE A 392 -2.15 -7.15 -21.35
CA ILE A 392 -3.25 -6.18 -21.37
C ILE A 392 -4.55 -6.91 -21.09
N TYR A 393 -5.27 -6.51 -20.05
CA TYR A 393 -6.51 -7.18 -19.67
C TYR A 393 -7.59 -6.18 -19.26
N VAL A 394 -8.77 -6.26 -19.90
CA VAL A 394 -9.93 -5.42 -19.60
C VAL A 394 -11.16 -6.31 -19.43
N THR A 395 -11.86 -6.19 -18.31
CA THR A 395 -13.08 -6.96 -18.05
C THR A 395 -14.14 -6.13 -17.35
N ALA A 396 -15.39 -6.32 -17.77
CA ALA A 396 -16.58 -5.68 -17.22
C ALA A 396 -17.32 -6.52 -16.15
N CYS A 397 -16.78 -7.68 -15.76
CA CYS A 397 -17.49 -8.67 -14.93
C CYS A 397 -16.57 -9.47 -14.00
N ILE A 398 -15.56 -8.81 -13.42
CA ILE A 398 -14.57 -9.47 -12.58
C ILE A 398 -15.21 -10.29 -11.45
N TYR A 399 -14.60 -11.44 -11.14
CA TYR A 399 -15.04 -12.47 -10.17
C TYR A 399 -16.34 -13.22 -10.48
N SER A 400 -17.28 -12.61 -11.21
CA SER A 400 -18.50 -13.30 -11.65
C SER A 400 -18.28 -14.15 -12.90
N TYR A 401 -17.41 -13.69 -13.81
CA TYR A 401 -17.12 -14.33 -15.11
C TYR A 401 -18.38 -14.67 -15.93
N ARG A 402 -19.46 -13.91 -15.71
CA ARG A 402 -20.78 -14.08 -16.33
C ARG A 402 -21.57 -12.77 -16.24
N GLY A 403 -22.49 -12.55 -17.17
CA GLY A 403 -23.37 -11.39 -17.14
C GLY A 403 -22.61 -10.08 -17.32
N CYS A 404 -21.59 -10.08 -18.18
CA CYS A 404 -20.75 -8.90 -18.41
C CYS A 404 -21.53 -7.75 -19.05
N ASP A 405 -22.57 -8.09 -19.79
CA ASP A 405 -23.52 -7.14 -20.39
C ASP A 405 -24.44 -6.46 -19.36
N ASN A 406 -24.42 -6.88 -18.09
CA ASN A 406 -25.07 -6.16 -17.00
C ASN A 406 -24.28 -4.94 -16.54
N SER A 407 -22.99 -4.84 -16.89
CA SER A 407 -22.22 -3.64 -16.56
C SER A 407 -22.79 -2.42 -17.28
N ARG A 408 -22.86 -1.31 -16.54
CA ARG A 408 -23.22 0.03 -17.02
C ARG A 408 -22.06 1.01 -16.83
N ILE A 409 -20.84 0.50 -16.63
CA ILE A 409 -19.62 1.29 -16.48
C ILE A 409 -19.01 1.47 -17.87
N PRO A 410 -19.16 2.63 -18.53
CA PRO A 410 -18.36 2.95 -19.71
C PRO A 410 -16.88 3.04 -19.33
N ILE A 411 -16.04 2.35 -20.09
CA ILE A 411 -14.58 2.47 -20.05
C ILE A 411 -14.18 3.17 -21.34
N THR A 412 -13.71 4.42 -21.24
CA THR A 412 -13.47 5.25 -22.43
C THR A 412 -12.19 6.05 -22.35
N ASP A 413 -11.62 6.41 -23.50
CA ASP A 413 -10.38 7.22 -23.57
C ASP A 413 -9.23 6.56 -22.79
N ILE A 414 -8.91 5.34 -23.20
CA ILE A 414 -7.81 4.56 -22.62
C ILE A 414 -6.69 4.47 -23.65
N ARG A 415 -5.48 4.86 -23.25
CA ARG A 415 -4.29 4.90 -24.11
C ARG A 415 -3.28 3.88 -23.63
N TRP A 416 -2.79 3.05 -24.54
CA TRP A 416 -1.66 2.16 -24.36
C TRP A 416 -0.57 2.59 -25.33
N GLU A 417 0.56 3.05 -24.81
CA GLU A 417 1.61 3.70 -25.58
C GLU A 417 2.97 3.07 -25.25
N ASN A 418 3.70 2.60 -26.25
CA ASN A 418 5.07 2.12 -26.06
C ASN A 418 5.14 0.96 -25.04
N ILE A 419 4.42 -0.12 -25.35
CA ILE A 419 4.36 -1.32 -24.49
C ILE A 419 5.10 -2.46 -25.19
N THR A 420 6.17 -2.94 -24.57
CA THR A 420 7.03 -3.96 -25.17
C THR A 420 7.43 -5.04 -24.17
N GLY A 421 7.47 -6.30 -24.59
CA GLY A 421 7.86 -7.37 -23.68
C GLY A 421 7.49 -8.77 -24.14
N THR A 422 7.73 -9.74 -23.25
CA THR A 422 7.39 -11.15 -23.48
C THR A 422 6.21 -11.59 -22.63
N SER A 423 5.18 -12.16 -23.27
CA SER A 423 4.08 -12.82 -22.56
C SER A 423 4.43 -14.30 -22.31
N ARG A 424 4.05 -14.83 -21.15
CA ARG A 424 4.27 -16.25 -20.81
C ARG A 424 3.39 -17.16 -21.67
N TYR A 425 2.16 -16.73 -21.91
CA TYR A 425 1.18 -17.46 -22.73
C TYR A 425 0.89 -16.72 -24.04
N ASN A 426 0.12 -17.36 -24.91
CA ASN A 426 -0.18 -16.89 -26.26
C ASN A 426 -1.17 -15.71 -26.36
N VAL A 427 -1.53 -15.06 -25.26
CA VAL A 427 -2.43 -13.89 -25.24
C VAL A 427 -1.65 -12.63 -24.90
N ALA A 428 -1.61 -11.68 -25.84
CA ALA A 428 -1.02 -10.37 -25.63
C ALA A 428 -2.02 -9.39 -25.00
N ALA A 429 -3.28 -9.47 -25.43
CA ALA A 429 -4.35 -8.65 -24.92
C ALA A 429 -5.69 -9.40 -24.92
N ALA A 430 -6.48 -9.24 -23.87
CA ALA A 430 -7.85 -9.73 -23.79
C ALA A 430 -8.76 -8.65 -23.18
N MET A 431 -9.71 -8.16 -23.98
CA MET A 431 -10.54 -7.02 -23.63
C MET A 431 -12.02 -7.32 -23.89
N ARG A 432 -12.83 -7.26 -22.84
CA ARG A 432 -14.28 -7.44 -22.90
C ARG A 432 -15.00 -6.33 -22.16
N CYS A 433 -15.86 -5.66 -22.91
CA CYS A 433 -16.75 -4.64 -22.38
C CYS A 433 -18.21 -5.11 -22.45
N SER A 434 -19.11 -4.39 -21.80
CA SER A 434 -20.54 -4.68 -21.84
C SER A 434 -21.12 -4.28 -23.20
N SER A 435 -22.05 -5.06 -23.75
CA SER A 435 -22.82 -4.64 -24.94
C SER A 435 -23.74 -3.44 -24.67
N GLN A 436 -24.11 -3.22 -23.40
CA GLN A 436 -24.93 -2.09 -22.94
C GLN A 436 -24.10 -0.82 -22.67
N ALA A 437 -22.82 -0.99 -22.38
CA ALA A 437 -21.85 0.11 -22.27
C ALA A 437 -20.55 -0.25 -23.02
N PRO A 438 -20.58 -0.33 -24.37
CA PRO A 438 -19.39 -0.68 -25.15
C PRO A 438 -18.24 0.28 -24.90
N CYS A 439 -17.02 -0.25 -24.87
CA CYS A 439 -15.82 0.57 -24.74
C CYS A 439 -15.61 1.45 -25.97
N ASP A 440 -15.01 2.62 -25.77
CA ASP A 440 -14.84 3.59 -26.83
C ASP A 440 -13.58 4.42 -26.64
N ARG A 441 -13.04 4.98 -27.74
CA ARG A 441 -11.80 5.74 -27.75
C ARG A 441 -10.62 5.01 -27.11
N PHE A 442 -10.50 3.71 -27.39
CA PHE A 442 -9.25 2.99 -27.08
C PHE A 442 -8.19 3.36 -28.11
N SER A 443 -6.95 3.56 -27.67
CA SER A 443 -5.84 3.90 -28.54
C SER A 443 -4.60 3.08 -28.16
N PHE A 444 -4.02 2.41 -29.15
CA PHE A 444 -2.82 1.60 -29.05
C PHE A 444 -1.77 2.17 -30.01
N SER A 445 -0.59 2.48 -29.47
CA SER A 445 0.55 2.95 -30.25
C SER A 445 1.81 2.25 -29.79
N ASN A 446 2.61 1.74 -30.74
CA ASN A 446 3.87 1.06 -30.47
C ASN A 446 3.72 -0.11 -29.47
N ILE A 447 2.86 -1.08 -29.80
CA ILE A 447 2.64 -2.28 -29.01
C ILE A 447 3.44 -3.45 -29.63
N ASN A 448 4.40 -3.99 -28.88
CA ASN A 448 5.24 -5.12 -29.30
C ASN A 448 5.31 -6.19 -28.21
N ILE A 449 4.32 -7.07 -28.20
CA ILE A 449 4.19 -8.15 -27.22
C ILE A 449 4.40 -9.48 -27.93
N ARG A 450 5.36 -10.28 -27.45
CA ARG A 450 5.72 -11.56 -28.08
C ARG A 450 5.58 -12.71 -27.09
N PRO A 451 4.83 -13.77 -27.41
CA PRO A 451 4.79 -14.97 -26.59
C PRO A 451 6.19 -15.58 -26.47
N LYS A 452 6.56 -16.00 -25.26
CA LYS A 452 7.89 -16.57 -24.95
C LYS A 452 8.16 -17.87 -25.72
N ASN A 453 7.11 -18.62 -26.04
CA ASN A 453 7.17 -19.84 -26.87
C ASN A 453 7.28 -19.56 -28.38
N GLY A 454 7.30 -18.30 -28.82
CA GLY A 454 7.37 -17.91 -30.23
C GLY A 454 6.08 -18.10 -31.02
N GLU A 455 4.98 -18.47 -30.37
CA GLU A 455 3.66 -18.54 -31.01
C GLU A 455 3.16 -17.15 -31.44
N THR A 456 2.13 -17.13 -32.29
CA THR A 456 1.46 -15.90 -32.65
C THR A 456 0.64 -15.37 -31.47
N ALA A 457 0.87 -14.13 -31.08
CA ALA A 457 0.09 -13.45 -30.05
C ALA A 457 -1.39 -13.32 -30.47
N LYS A 458 -2.29 -13.72 -29.57
CA LYS A 458 -3.72 -13.47 -29.67
C LYS A 458 -4.07 -12.12 -29.05
N VAL A 459 -4.99 -11.41 -29.70
CA VAL A 459 -5.65 -10.20 -29.22
C VAL A 459 -7.16 -10.45 -29.25
N LEU A 460 -7.76 -10.64 -28.08
CA LEU A 460 -9.18 -10.96 -27.95
C LEU A 460 -9.98 -9.71 -27.60
N CYS A 461 -11.03 -9.42 -28.36
CA CYS A 461 -11.81 -8.18 -28.23
C CYS A 461 -13.31 -8.45 -28.29
N THR A 462 -14.06 -7.89 -27.35
CA THR A 462 -15.53 -7.95 -27.38
C THR A 462 -16.12 -6.62 -26.94
N ASN A 463 -17.08 -6.09 -27.72
CA ASN A 463 -17.84 -4.86 -27.46
C ASN A 463 -16.98 -3.58 -27.37
N ILE A 464 -16.06 -3.39 -28.33
CA ILE A 464 -15.26 -2.16 -28.47
C ILE A 464 -15.74 -1.42 -29.73
N ARG A 465 -16.24 -0.19 -29.59
CA ARG A 465 -16.84 0.58 -30.70
C ARG A 465 -15.82 0.95 -31.77
N ASN A 466 -14.66 1.44 -31.36
CA ASN A 466 -13.63 1.93 -32.27
C ASN A 466 -12.58 0.85 -32.61
N GLN A 467 -12.96 -0.44 -32.56
CA GLN A 467 -12.06 -1.57 -32.80
C GLN A 467 -11.28 -1.46 -34.13
N ALA A 468 -11.91 -0.96 -35.19
CA ALA A 468 -11.28 -0.83 -36.50
C ALA A 468 -10.16 0.23 -36.57
N THR A 469 -10.15 1.19 -35.64
CA THR A 469 -9.25 2.35 -35.68
C THR A 469 -8.41 2.52 -34.42
N MET A 470 -8.49 1.59 -33.46
CA MET A 470 -7.81 1.71 -32.17
C MET A 470 -6.29 1.45 -32.24
N GLY A 471 -5.74 1.01 -33.36
CA GLY A 471 -4.29 0.77 -33.52
C GLY A 471 -3.78 -0.60 -33.04
N LEU A 472 -4.68 -1.53 -32.69
CA LEU A 472 -4.36 -2.92 -32.36
C LEU A 472 -5.37 -3.87 -33.02
N THR A 473 -4.90 -4.80 -33.84
CA THR A 473 -5.75 -5.74 -34.59
C THR A 473 -6.22 -6.89 -33.70
N CYS A 474 -7.53 -7.04 -33.55
CA CYS A 474 -8.11 -8.18 -32.84
C CYS A 474 -8.08 -9.45 -33.70
N THR A 475 -7.73 -10.57 -33.08
CA THR A 475 -7.64 -11.90 -33.72
C THR A 475 -8.79 -12.82 -33.32
N GLY A 476 -9.65 -12.40 -32.39
CA GLY A 476 -10.81 -13.18 -31.94
C GLY A 476 -11.63 -12.43 -30.89
N SER A 477 -12.66 -13.10 -30.38
CA SER A 477 -13.54 -12.55 -29.34
C SER A 477 -13.16 -13.07 -27.96
N MET A 478 -13.22 -12.21 -26.94
CA MET A 478 -13.01 -12.60 -25.55
C MET A 478 -14.33 -13.13 -24.93
N PRO A 479 -14.40 -14.40 -24.49
CA PRO A 479 -15.58 -14.95 -23.84
C PRO A 479 -15.78 -14.38 -22.42
N GLU A 480 -16.98 -14.49 -21.86
CA GLU A 480 -17.27 -14.04 -20.48
C GLU A 480 -16.44 -14.78 -19.44
N SER A 481 -16.19 -16.07 -19.70
CA SER A 481 -15.45 -16.99 -18.83
C SER A 481 -13.93 -16.83 -18.92
N HIS A 482 -13.42 -15.88 -19.71
CA HIS A 482 -11.99 -15.68 -19.84
C HIS A 482 -11.40 -15.28 -18.48
N PRO A 483 -10.38 -16.01 -17.97
CA PRO A 483 -9.91 -15.81 -16.61
C PRO A 483 -9.05 -14.55 -16.50
N GLN A 484 -9.05 -13.94 -15.31
CA GLN A 484 -8.20 -12.78 -15.03
C GLN A 484 -6.71 -13.11 -14.92
N GLN A 485 -6.36 -14.38 -14.75
CA GLN A 485 -4.99 -14.88 -14.66
C GLN A 485 -4.92 -16.17 -15.46
N LEU A 486 -4.06 -16.21 -16.46
CA LEU A 486 -3.81 -17.40 -17.27
C LEU A 486 -2.85 -18.35 -16.53
N ASN A 487 -3.08 -19.64 -16.72
CA ASN A 487 -2.20 -20.74 -16.29
C ASN A 487 -1.75 -21.62 -17.47
N GLY A 488 -2.13 -21.25 -18.71
CA GLY A 488 -1.85 -21.98 -19.94
C GLY A 488 -2.18 -21.15 -21.17
N ASN A 489 -1.76 -21.65 -22.34
CA ASN A 489 -2.22 -21.13 -23.63
C ASN A 489 -3.73 -21.38 -23.79
N VAL A 490 -4.40 -20.45 -24.46
CA VAL A 490 -5.85 -20.43 -24.72
C VAL A 490 -6.10 -20.36 -26.21
#